data_AF-A0A354T4S2-F1
#
_entry.id   AF-A0A354T4S2-F1
#
_cell.length_a   1.000
_cell.length_b   1.000
_cell.length_c   1.000
_cell.angle_alpha   90.00
_cell.angle_beta   90.00
_cell.angle_gamma   90.00
#
_symmetry.space_group_name_H-M   'P 1'
#
loop_
_entity.id
_entity.type
_entity.pdbx_description
1 polymer ?
#
loop_
_entity_poly.entity_id
_entity_poly.type
_entity_poly.pdbx_seq_one_letter_code
_entity_poly.pdbx_strand_id
1 'polypeptide(L)'
;MSLPTARPTPPSPCAITICSAARGIRIASAAPEGHAIIGNVVFAGEPLSLHNTITNVRDNIIAPVADTVLHLVNPQMTLGTLALHPKPGSCEGTPLDLSPFATETAFDLDFSGTSKGDRRIRGAYSAKAGWMLQSGIKPPSATQPKF
;
A
#
# COMPACT_ATOMS: atom_id res chain seq x y z
N MET A 1 -12.97 -34.18 18.36
CA MET A 1 -13.35 -32.75 18.42
C MET A 1 -12.23 -31.96 17.74
N SER A 2 -12.42 -31.62 16.48
CA SER A 2 -11.45 -30.84 15.71
C SER A 2 -11.76 -29.35 15.89
N LEU A 3 -10.78 -28.58 16.35
CA LEU A 3 -10.87 -27.12 16.43
C LEU A 3 -11.07 -26.55 15.01
N PRO A 4 -11.91 -25.52 14.83
CA PRO A 4 -11.99 -24.83 13.55
C PRO A 4 -10.67 -24.12 13.30
N THR A 5 -9.96 -24.54 12.25
CA THR A 5 -8.82 -23.81 11.70
C THR A 5 -9.32 -22.45 11.25
N ALA A 6 -8.97 -21.39 11.99
CA ALA A 6 -9.19 -20.03 11.53
C ALA A 6 -8.50 -19.89 10.16
N ARG A 7 -9.31 -19.75 9.11
CA ARG A 7 -8.80 -19.45 7.78
C ARG A 7 -8.12 -18.07 7.89
N PRO A 8 -6.81 -17.95 7.60
CA PRO A 8 -6.17 -16.66 7.54
C PRO A 8 -6.94 -15.81 6.54
N THR A 9 -7.34 -14.61 6.95
CA THR A 9 -7.95 -13.65 6.05
C THR A 9 -6.90 -13.30 4.99
N PRO A 10 -7.24 -13.37 3.69
CA PRO A 10 -6.35 -12.89 2.64
C PRO A 10 -5.88 -11.45 2.96
N PRO A 11 -4.64 -11.09 2.63
CA PRO A 11 -4.12 -9.76 2.91
C PRO A 11 -4.99 -8.72 2.21
N SER A 12 -5.53 -7.78 2.97
CA SER A 12 -6.33 -6.70 2.42
C SER A 12 -5.58 -5.96 1.30
N PRO A 13 -6.22 -5.66 0.14
CA PRO A 13 -5.63 -4.91 -0.96
C PRO A 13 -5.55 -3.43 -0.61
N CYS A 14 -4.85 -3.12 0.48
CA CYS A 14 -4.47 -1.76 0.75
C CYS A 14 -3.41 -1.42 -0.30
N ALA A 15 -3.83 -0.77 -1.39
CA ALA A 15 -2.88 -0.17 -2.32
C ALA A 15 -1.88 0.70 -1.53
N ILE A 16 -0.58 0.53 -1.78
CA ILE A 16 0.48 1.21 -1.04
C ILE A 16 1.21 2.23 -1.92
N THR A 17 1.79 3.23 -1.28
CA THR A 17 2.73 4.18 -1.90
C THR A 17 4.13 3.93 -1.33
N ILE A 18 5.10 3.59 -2.19
CA ILE A 18 6.50 3.35 -1.81
C ILE A 18 7.41 4.38 -2.48
N CYS A 19 8.31 4.98 -1.71
CA CYS A 19 9.42 5.80 -2.20
C CYS A 19 10.73 5.22 -1.61
N SER A 20 11.62 4.69 -2.44
CA SER A 20 12.84 3.99 -1.98
C SER A 20 14.00 4.17 -2.95
N ALA A 21 15.21 4.39 -2.43
CA ALA A 21 16.39 4.54 -3.29
C ALA A 21 16.78 3.23 -4.01
N ALA A 22 16.59 2.08 -3.36
CA ALA A 22 17.06 0.79 -3.85
C ALA A 22 15.90 -0.09 -4.36
N ARG A 23 15.05 -0.59 -3.45
CA ARG A 23 14.03 -1.61 -3.77
C ARG A 23 12.63 -1.17 -3.36
N GLY A 24 11.65 -1.52 -4.18
CA GLY A 24 10.23 -1.41 -3.89
C GLY A 24 9.66 -2.70 -3.30
N ILE A 25 8.64 -3.27 -3.95
CA ILE A 25 7.99 -4.50 -3.49
C ILE A 25 8.85 -5.70 -3.89
N ARG A 26 9.26 -6.50 -2.89
CA ARG A 26 9.99 -7.73 -3.11
C ARG A 26 9.25 -8.93 -2.53
N ILE A 27 8.91 -9.88 -3.40
CA ILE A 27 8.33 -11.18 -3.01
C ILE A 27 9.29 -12.25 -3.49
N ALA A 28 10.01 -12.89 -2.57
CA ALA A 28 11.14 -13.77 -2.89
C ALA A 28 10.77 -15.25 -3.01
N SER A 29 9.55 -15.63 -2.64
CA SER A 29 9.05 -17.00 -2.65
C SER A 29 7.60 -17.03 -3.09
N ALA A 30 7.09 -18.22 -3.41
CA ALA A 30 5.67 -18.39 -3.71
C ALA A 30 4.78 -17.94 -2.54
N ALA A 31 3.66 -17.32 -2.88
CA ALA A 31 2.63 -17.00 -1.91
C ALA A 31 1.84 -18.28 -1.58
N PRO A 32 1.77 -18.70 -0.30
CA PRO A 32 1.07 -19.92 0.10
C PRO A 32 -0.44 -19.81 -0.05
N GLU A 33 -0.94 -18.58 0.06
CA GLU A 33 -2.31 -18.18 -0.18
C GLU A 33 -2.27 -17.17 -1.33
N GLY A 34 -3.27 -17.19 -2.22
CA GLY A 34 -3.25 -16.40 -3.46
C GLY A 34 -2.83 -14.94 -3.25
N HIS A 35 -2.17 -14.35 -4.23
CA HIS A 35 -1.57 -13.02 -4.11
C HIS A 35 -2.26 -11.98 -5.00
N ALA A 36 -2.06 -10.71 -4.64
CA ALA A 36 -2.47 -9.56 -5.42
C ALA A 36 -1.49 -8.41 -5.20
N ILE A 37 -0.87 -7.93 -6.28
CA ILE A 37 -0.08 -6.69 -6.28
C ILE A 37 -0.78 -5.75 -7.25
N ILE A 38 -1.79 -5.06 -6.74
CA ILE A 38 -2.72 -4.28 -7.55
C ILE A 38 -2.78 -2.85 -7.07
N GLY A 39 -2.73 -1.92 -8.03
CA GLY A 39 -3.09 -0.54 -7.79
C GLY A 39 -2.08 0.26 -6.96
N ASN A 40 -0.85 -0.23 -6.82
CA ASN A 40 0.19 0.42 -6.01
C ASN A 40 0.88 1.56 -6.77
N VAL A 41 1.54 2.43 -6.02
CA VAL A 41 2.47 3.43 -6.56
C VAL A 41 3.85 3.14 -5.97
N VAL A 42 4.83 2.85 -6.82
CA VAL A 42 6.17 2.44 -6.38
C VAL A 42 7.24 3.23 -7.13
N PHE A 43 7.88 4.15 -6.42
CA PHE A 43 9.03 4.90 -6.90
C PHE A 43 10.31 4.28 -6.33
N ALA A 44 11.05 3.51 -7.14
CA ALA A 44 12.29 2.89 -6.70
C ALA A 44 13.26 2.54 -7.85
N GLY A 45 14.52 2.27 -7.51
CA GLY A 45 15.52 1.75 -8.46
C GLY A 45 15.17 0.36 -9.00
N GLU A 46 14.69 -0.53 -8.14
CA GLU A 46 14.12 -1.84 -8.46
C GLU A 46 12.68 -1.89 -7.91
N PRO A 47 11.67 -1.41 -8.67
CA PRO A 47 10.33 -1.19 -8.15
C PRO A 47 9.59 -2.49 -7.80
N LEU A 48 9.72 -3.53 -8.62
CA LEU A 48 9.11 -4.83 -8.38
C LEU A 48 10.17 -5.93 -8.58
N SER A 49 10.39 -6.74 -7.54
CA SER A 49 11.31 -7.88 -7.56
C SER A 49 10.55 -9.11 -7.10
N LEU A 50 9.96 -9.84 -8.04
CA LEU A 50 8.90 -10.82 -7.75
C LEU A 50 9.31 -12.23 -8.15
N HIS A 51 8.95 -13.19 -7.29
CA HIS A 51 9.05 -14.61 -7.57
C HIS A 51 8.17 -14.97 -8.79
N ASN A 52 8.60 -15.94 -9.60
CA ASN A 52 7.95 -16.26 -10.88
C ASN A 52 6.49 -16.74 -10.76
N THR A 53 6.08 -17.23 -9.59
CA THR A 53 4.69 -17.62 -9.30
C THR A 53 3.77 -16.42 -9.05
N ILE A 54 4.32 -15.21 -8.94
CA ILE A 54 3.57 -13.99 -8.65
C ILE A 54 3.04 -13.40 -9.96
N THR A 55 1.87 -13.87 -10.38
CA THR A 55 1.22 -13.55 -11.67
C THR A 55 0.16 -12.44 -11.61
N ASN A 56 -0.64 -12.34 -10.54
CA ASN A 56 -1.62 -11.27 -10.33
C ASN A 56 -0.98 -9.92 -9.95
N VAL A 57 -0.30 -9.32 -10.93
CA VAL A 57 0.43 -8.05 -10.83
C VAL A 57 -0.10 -7.13 -11.92
N ARG A 58 -0.91 -6.14 -11.55
CA ARG A 58 -1.56 -5.25 -12.52
C ARG A 58 -1.81 -3.88 -11.95
N ASP A 59 -2.04 -2.91 -12.83
CA ASP A 59 -2.50 -1.57 -12.46
C ASP A 59 -1.57 -0.81 -11.49
N ASN A 60 -0.32 -1.25 -11.33
CA ASN A 60 0.67 -0.55 -10.51
C ASN A 60 1.33 0.55 -11.34
N ILE A 61 1.57 1.70 -10.73
CA ILE A 61 2.41 2.75 -11.28
C ILE A 61 3.81 2.57 -10.71
N ILE A 62 4.78 2.35 -11.59
CA ILE A 62 6.19 2.20 -11.24
C ILE A 62 7.00 3.27 -11.95
N ALA A 63 7.92 3.90 -11.23
CA ALA A 63 8.83 4.90 -11.80
C ALA A 63 10.13 5.00 -10.97
N PRO A 64 11.17 5.68 -11.47
CA PRO A 64 12.36 5.98 -10.68
C PRO A 64 12.05 6.82 -9.43
N VAL A 65 12.87 6.68 -8.38
CA VAL A 65 12.71 7.47 -7.15
C VAL A 65 12.82 9.00 -7.37
N ALA A 66 13.55 9.41 -8.41
CA ALA A 66 13.69 10.81 -8.79
C ALA A 66 12.34 11.43 -9.24
N ASP A 67 11.42 10.63 -9.76
CA ASP A 67 10.14 11.12 -10.30
C ASP A 67 9.10 11.33 -9.20
N THR A 68 9.39 10.94 -7.95
CA THR A 68 8.49 11.15 -6.80
C THR A 68 7.99 12.58 -6.72
N VAL A 69 8.88 13.57 -6.92
CA VAL A 69 8.54 15.00 -6.85
C VAL A 69 7.65 15.47 -8.00
N LEU A 70 7.55 14.71 -9.09
CA LEU A 70 6.65 15.01 -10.20
C LEU A 70 5.22 14.57 -9.91
N HIS A 71 5.05 13.52 -9.10
CA HIS A 71 3.77 12.85 -8.90
C HIS A 71 3.17 13.06 -7.50
N LEU A 72 3.99 13.28 -6.48
CA LEU A 72 3.57 13.40 -5.09
C LEU A 72 3.81 14.82 -4.57
N VAL A 73 2.98 15.27 -3.63
CA VAL A 73 3.00 16.67 -3.16
C VAL A 73 4.26 17.03 -2.37
N ASN A 74 4.66 16.20 -1.40
CA ASN A 74 5.95 16.36 -0.72
C ASN A 74 6.52 15.00 -0.33
N PRO A 75 7.19 14.28 -1.25
CA PRO A 75 7.75 12.96 -0.98
C PRO A 75 9.06 12.99 -0.20
N GLN A 76 9.53 14.18 0.23
CA GLN A 76 10.76 14.27 1.00
C GLN A 76 10.56 13.63 2.37
N MET A 77 11.51 12.77 2.76
CA MET A 77 11.49 11.98 3.99
C MET A 77 11.80 12.81 5.25
N THR A 78 11.31 14.04 5.29
CA THR A 78 11.40 14.93 6.44
C THR A 78 10.16 14.75 7.31
N LEU A 79 10.37 14.37 8.57
CA LEU A 79 9.29 14.19 9.53
C LEU A 79 8.47 15.48 9.67
N GLY A 80 7.14 15.33 9.79
CA GLY A 80 6.23 16.45 9.92
C GLY A 80 5.94 17.24 8.64
N THR A 81 6.64 16.99 7.53
CA THR A 81 6.35 17.63 6.23
C THR A 81 6.05 16.62 5.12
N LEU A 82 6.36 15.34 5.32
CA LEU A 82 6.06 14.25 4.39
C LEU A 82 4.57 14.22 3.99
N ALA A 83 4.33 14.29 2.68
CA ALA A 83 3.02 14.29 2.07
C ALA A 83 3.02 13.42 0.80
N LEU A 84 2.62 12.16 0.96
CA LEU A 84 2.62 11.13 -0.09
C LEU A 84 1.32 11.08 -0.91
N HIS A 85 0.47 12.09 -0.80
CA HIS A 85 -0.73 12.15 -1.65
C HIS A 85 -0.34 12.54 -3.08
N PRO A 86 -1.02 11.96 -4.10
CA PRO A 86 -0.81 12.34 -5.49
C PRO A 86 -1.10 13.83 -5.71
N LYS A 87 -0.35 14.44 -6.63
CA LYS A 87 -0.74 15.71 -7.24
C LYS A 87 -1.99 15.50 -8.11
N PRO A 88 -2.81 16.55 -8.34
CA PRO A 88 -3.95 16.45 -9.24
C PRO A 88 -3.56 15.88 -10.61
N GLY A 89 -4.30 14.88 -11.11
CA GLY A 89 -4.02 14.22 -12.40
C GLY A 89 -2.84 13.26 -12.38
N SER A 90 -2.20 13.05 -11.22
CA SER A 90 -1.11 12.07 -11.05
C SER A 90 -1.59 10.81 -10.35
N CYS A 91 -0.86 9.71 -10.56
CA CYS A 91 -1.15 8.42 -9.96
C CYS A 91 -2.55 7.88 -10.29
N GLU A 92 -3.09 8.23 -11.46
CA GLU A 92 -4.42 7.84 -11.93
C GLU A 92 -4.35 6.76 -13.02
N GLY A 93 -5.39 5.95 -13.14
CA GLY A 93 -5.52 4.96 -14.19
C GLY A 93 -6.97 4.58 -14.48
N THR A 94 -7.15 3.45 -15.16
CA THR A 94 -8.47 2.80 -15.30
C THR A 94 -9.04 2.44 -13.92
N PRO A 95 -10.37 2.39 -13.76
CA PRO A 95 -10.98 1.93 -12.51
C PRO A 95 -10.45 0.55 -12.10
N LEU A 96 -9.99 0.40 -10.86
CA LEU A 96 -9.57 -0.88 -10.33
C LEU A 96 -10.78 -1.79 -10.14
N ASP A 97 -10.72 -3.00 -10.71
CA ASP A 97 -11.59 -4.08 -10.30
C ASP A 97 -11.13 -4.62 -8.93
N LEU A 98 -11.90 -4.25 -7.91
CA LEU A 98 -11.73 -4.67 -6.53
C LEU A 98 -12.77 -5.71 -6.08
N SER A 99 -13.60 -6.21 -7.00
CA SER A 99 -14.61 -7.23 -6.68
C SER A 99 -14.05 -8.50 -6.02
N PRO A 100 -12.82 -8.96 -6.31
CA PRO A 100 -12.25 -10.12 -5.61
C PRO A 100 -12.03 -9.92 -4.11
N PHE A 101 -12.00 -8.67 -3.65
CA PHE A 101 -11.73 -8.30 -2.25
C PHE A 101 -12.99 -7.82 -1.51
N ALA A 102 -14.17 -7.93 -2.12
CA ALA A 102 -15.41 -7.37 -1.58
C ALA A 102 -15.83 -7.94 -0.21
N THR A 103 -15.26 -9.09 0.19
CA THR A 103 -15.49 -9.71 1.50
C THR A 103 -14.59 -9.16 2.60
N GLU A 104 -13.61 -8.34 2.25
CA GLU A 104 -12.63 -7.80 3.18
C GLU A 104 -13.05 -6.42 3.68
N THR A 105 -12.77 -6.16 4.96
CA THR A 105 -13.12 -4.88 5.58
C THR A 105 -12.35 -3.74 4.90
N ALA A 106 -13.06 -2.65 4.58
CA ALA A 106 -12.47 -1.43 4.02
C ALA A 106 -11.69 -1.61 2.70
N PHE A 107 -12.00 -2.65 1.92
CA PHE A 107 -11.33 -2.94 0.64
C PHE A 107 -11.41 -1.79 -0.38
N ASP A 108 -12.40 -0.91 -0.24
CA ASP A 108 -12.68 0.23 -1.11
C ASP A 108 -12.30 1.58 -0.48
N LEU A 109 -11.65 1.57 0.69
CA LEU A 109 -11.16 2.77 1.36
C LEU A 109 -9.65 2.95 1.11
N ASP A 110 -9.20 4.20 1.22
CA ASP A 110 -7.79 4.54 1.28
C ASP A 110 -7.27 4.59 2.72
N PHE A 111 -5.99 4.91 2.90
CA PHE A 111 -5.35 4.92 4.21
C PHE A 111 -5.91 5.99 5.17
N SER A 112 -6.63 6.98 4.66
CA SER A 112 -7.33 7.99 5.46
C SER A 112 -8.75 7.58 5.85
N GLY A 113 -9.20 6.39 5.42
CA GLY A 113 -10.58 5.94 5.56
C GLY A 113 -11.54 6.57 4.54
N THR A 114 -11.00 7.26 3.52
CA THR A 114 -11.82 7.87 2.47
C THR A 114 -12.12 6.85 1.38
N SER A 115 -13.36 6.83 0.88
CA SER A 115 -13.73 5.98 -0.26
C SER A 115 -12.85 6.31 -1.48
N LYS A 116 -12.36 5.27 -2.16
CA LYS A 116 -11.61 5.40 -3.41
C LYS A 116 -12.48 5.84 -4.60
N GLY A 117 -13.78 6.07 -4.40
CA GLY A 117 -14.71 6.58 -5.41
C GLY A 117 -14.72 5.71 -6.67
N ASP A 118 -14.40 6.30 -7.81
CA ASP A 118 -14.28 5.62 -9.11
C ASP A 118 -13.09 4.65 -9.22
N ARG A 119 -12.31 4.47 -8.14
CA ARG A 119 -11.19 3.52 -8.02
C ARG A 119 -10.09 3.77 -9.06
N ARG A 120 -9.93 5.03 -9.47
CA ARG A 120 -8.92 5.44 -10.46
C ARG A 120 -7.57 5.78 -9.83
N ILE A 121 -7.58 6.27 -8.59
CA ILE A 121 -6.34 6.64 -7.90
C ILE A 121 -5.59 5.39 -7.45
N ARG A 122 -4.28 5.39 -7.66
CA ARG A 122 -3.32 4.38 -7.24
C ARG A 122 -2.63 4.82 -5.95
N GLY A 123 -2.18 3.84 -5.17
CA GLY A 123 -1.44 4.05 -3.93
C GLY A 123 -2.33 4.24 -2.70
N ALA A 124 -1.70 4.64 -1.61
CA ALA A 124 -2.30 4.65 -0.27
C ALA A 124 -3.27 5.80 -0.03
N TYR A 125 -3.18 6.88 -0.80
CA TYR A 125 -3.92 8.12 -0.56
C TYR A 125 -4.66 8.53 -1.82
N SER A 126 -5.99 8.64 -1.72
CA SER A 126 -6.85 9.11 -2.82
C SER A 126 -6.98 10.64 -2.83
N ALA A 127 -6.75 11.28 -1.68
CA ALA A 127 -6.79 12.73 -1.50
C ALA A 127 -5.89 13.16 -0.33
N LYS A 128 -5.87 14.46 -0.05
CA LYS A 128 -5.14 15.05 1.08
C LYS A 128 -5.65 14.47 2.41
N ALA A 129 -4.89 13.54 2.98
CA ALA A 129 -5.14 13.01 4.32
C ALA A 129 -4.64 13.99 5.39
N GLY A 130 -5.35 14.05 6.53
CA GLY A 130 -4.96 14.83 7.72
C GLY A 130 -3.92 14.14 8.60
N TRP A 131 -3.48 12.92 8.26
CA TRP A 131 -2.49 12.16 9.02
C TRP A 131 -1.09 12.37 8.43
N MET A 132 -0.26 13.12 9.15
CA MET A 132 1.15 13.29 8.81
C MET A 132 2.01 12.33 9.65
N LEU A 133 3.11 11.85 9.08
CA LEU A 133 4.06 11.06 9.84
C LEU A 133 4.69 11.96 10.92
N GLN A 134 4.46 11.62 12.19
CA GLN A 134 4.99 12.34 13.34
C GLN A 134 5.99 11.46 14.08
N SER A 135 7.00 12.09 14.68
CA SER A 135 7.84 11.40 15.66
C SER A 135 6.99 11.05 16.89
N GLY A 136 6.98 9.78 17.28
CA GLY A 136 6.32 9.34 18.50
C GLY A 136 7.09 8.21 19.15
N ILE A 137 7.09 8.17 20.48
CA ILE A 137 7.54 7.01 21.24
C ILE A 137 6.35 6.07 21.35
N LYS A 138 6.52 4.82 20.90
CA LYS A 138 5.52 3.77 21.12
C LYS A 138 5.27 3.67 22.63
N PRO A 139 4.02 3.84 23.11
CA PRO A 139 3.75 3.68 24.53
C PRO A 139 4.18 2.28 24.99
N PRO A 140 4.67 2.13 26.23
CA PRO A 140 4.99 0.81 26.76
C PRO A 140 3.75 -0.07 26.64
N SER A 141 3.90 -1.25 26.03
CA SER A 141 2.82 -2.23 25.93
C SER A 141 2.27 -2.52 27.31
N ALA A 142 0.95 -2.35 27.50
CA ALA A 142 0.30 -2.63 28.76
C ALA A 142 0.56 -4.10 29.16
N THR A 143 1.32 -4.26 30.24
CA THR A 143 1.48 -5.46 31.08
C THR A 143 1.70 -6.79 30.34
N GLN A 144 2.97 -7.16 30.10
CA GLN A 144 3.32 -8.58 30.15
C GLN A 144 3.26 -9.04 31.63
N PRO A 145 2.58 -10.16 31.97
CA PRO A 145 2.67 -10.70 33.31
C PRO A 145 4.13 -11.02 33.64
N LYS A 146 4.57 -10.59 34.83
CA LYS A 146 5.84 -11.03 35.39
C LYS A 146 5.68 -12.49 35.86
N PHE A 147 6.63 -13.33 35.46
CA PHE A 147 6.75 -14.71 35.94
C PHE A 147 7.07 -14.75 37.44
#